data_AF-X1G8K4-F1
#
_entry.id   AF-X1G8K4-F1
#
_cell.length_a   1.000
_cell.length_b   1.000
_cell.length_c   1.000
_cell.angle_alpha   90.00
_cell.angle_beta   90.00
_cell.angle_gamma   90.00
#
_symmetry.space_group_name_H-M   'P 1'
#
loop_
_entity.id
_entity.type
_entity.pdbx_description
1 polymer ?
#
loop_
_entity_poly.entity_id
_entity_poly.type
_entity_poly.pdbx_seq_one_letter_code
_entity_poly.pdbx_strand_id
1 'polypeptide(L)'
;WLFQRLECPYCGTKDQNALAYFADDEGLYRLYVCEQCHTYIKAIDLRHTESEVLLQLERVMTLDLDRQGQEKGYQPGYSRISSRVIPQSEGS
;
A
#
# COMPACT_ATOMS: atom_id res chain seq x y z
N TRP A 1 -4.41 -5.92 -11.91
CA TRP A 1 -3.93 -4.64 -12.45
C TRP A 1 -2.45 -4.76 -12.80
N LEU A 2 -2.04 -4.20 -13.93
CA LEU A 2 -0.63 -4.09 -14.32
C LEU A 2 -0.12 -2.74 -13.79
N PHE A 3 0.93 -2.77 -12.98
CA PHE A 3 1.58 -1.58 -12.44
C PHE A 3 3.10 -1.78 -12.48
N GLN A 4 3.84 -0.70 -12.72
CA GLN A 4 5.29 -0.77 -12.83
C GLN A 4 5.90 -1.17 -11.48
N ARG A 5 6.58 -2.32 -11.46
CA ARG A 5 7.36 -2.73 -10.27
C ARG A 5 8.47 -1.70 -10.05
N LEU A 6 8.75 -1.36 -8.78
CA LEU A 6 9.76 -0.38 -8.35
C LEU A 6 9.38 1.10 -8.51
N GLU A 7 8.08 1.41 -8.55
CA GLU A 7 7.58 2.78 -8.46
C GLU A 7 6.56 2.90 -7.33
N CYS A 8 6.54 4.02 -6.60
CA CYS A 8 5.45 4.28 -5.66
C CYS A 8 4.17 4.68 -6.40
N PRO A 9 3.04 3.96 -6.27
CA PRO A 9 1.79 4.29 -6.97
C PRO A 9 1.14 5.61 -6.51
N TYR A 10 1.61 6.19 -5.40
CA TYR A 10 0.99 7.38 -4.80
C TYR A 10 1.77 8.67 -5.09
N CYS A 11 3.10 8.65 -4.98
CA CYS A 11 3.94 9.83 -5.27
C CYS A 11 4.80 9.70 -6.53
N GLY A 12 4.86 8.53 -7.16
CA GLY A 12 5.63 8.30 -8.38
C GLY A 12 7.15 8.18 -8.18
N THR A 13 7.65 8.11 -6.95
CA THR A 13 9.11 7.94 -6.74
C THR A 13 9.59 6.61 -7.31
N LYS A 14 10.75 6.65 -7.96
CA LYS A 14 11.50 5.49 -8.48
C LYS A 14 12.81 5.27 -7.70
N ASP A 15 13.03 6.06 -6.65
CA ASP A 15 14.18 5.90 -5.77
C ASP A 15 14.03 4.62 -4.96
N GLN A 16 14.83 3.61 -5.28
CA GLN A 16 14.79 2.31 -4.61
C GLN A 16 15.19 2.39 -3.14
N ASN A 17 15.96 3.40 -2.74
CA ASN A 17 16.32 3.59 -1.32
C ASN A 17 15.15 4.10 -0.48
N ALA A 18 14.12 4.66 -1.13
CA ALA A 18 12.91 5.15 -0.48
C ALA A 18 11.75 4.14 -0.53
N LEU A 19 11.96 2.95 -1.11
CA LEU A 19 10.96 1.90 -1.25
C LEU A 19 11.40 0.68 -0.45
N ALA A 20 10.55 0.25 0.48
CA ALA A 20 10.79 -0.93 1.30
C ALA A 20 9.54 -1.81 1.38
N TYR A 21 9.67 -2.99 1.94
CA TYR A 21 8.53 -3.82 2.30
C TYR A 21 8.80 -4.57 3.60
N PHE A 22 7.71 -4.86 4.31
CA PHE A 22 7.68 -5.81 5.41
C PHE A 22 6.89 -7.03 4.94
N ALA A 23 7.24 -8.21 5.45
CA ALA A 23 6.53 -9.44 5.19
C ALA A 23 6.17 -10.11 6.51
N ASP A 24 5.10 -10.89 6.51
CA ASP A 24 4.82 -11.85 7.57
C ASP A 24 5.83 -13.01 7.53
N ASP A 25 5.78 -13.86 8.56
CA ASP A 25 6.72 -14.98 8.72
C ASP A 25 6.66 -15.97 7.54
N GLU A 26 5.49 -16.13 6.94
CA GLU A 26 5.25 -17.03 5.79
C GLU A 26 5.56 -16.35 4.44
N GLY A 27 5.77 -15.03 4.43
CA GLY A 27 5.98 -14.22 3.23
C GLY A 27 4.77 -14.11 2.31
N LEU A 28 3.60 -14.58 2.75
CA LEU A 28 2.32 -14.52 2.02
C LEU A 28 1.83 -13.07 1.94
N TYR A 29 1.85 -12.37 3.06
CA TYR A 29 1.42 -10.98 3.15
C TYR A 29 2.60 -10.03 3.14
N ARG A 30 2.52 -9.01 2.29
CA ARG A 30 3.52 -7.95 2.22
C ARG A 30 2.90 -6.58 2.39
N LEU A 31 3.59 -5.75 3.16
CA LEU A 31 3.28 -4.33 3.31
C LEU A 31 4.39 -3.53 2.64
N TYR A 32 4.14 -3.09 1.41
CA TYR A 32 5.06 -2.18 0.71
C TYR A 32 4.89 -0.78 1.26
N VAL A 33 5.99 -0.12 1.59
CA VAL A 33 6.03 1.22 2.16
C VAL A 33 6.88 2.16 1.32
N CYS A 34 6.57 3.46 1.40
CA CYS A 34 7.34 4.49 0.75
C CYS A 34 7.76 5.57 1.76
N GLU A 35 9.07 5.75 1.94
CA GLU A 35 9.64 6.74 2.85
C GLU A 35 9.39 8.18 2.40
N GLN A 36 9.26 8.41 1.09
CA GLN A 36 9.05 9.77 0.55
C GLN A 36 7.66 10.34 0.86
N CYS A 37 6.64 9.48 0.90
CA CYS A 37 5.26 9.92 1.11
C CYS A 37 4.59 9.32 2.34
N HIS A 38 5.30 8.48 3.07
CA HIS A 38 4.84 7.75 4.25
C HIS A 38 3.50 7.03 4.01
N THR A 39 3.34 6.41 2.84
CA THR A 39 2.16 5.60 2.52
C THR A 39 2.51 4.13 2.30
N TYR A 40 1.55 3.24 2.55
CA TYR A 40 1.69 1.81 2.29
C TYR A 40 0.65 1.24 1.32
N ILE A 41 0.99 0.07 0.76
CA ILE A 41 0.08 -0.79 0.01
C ILE A 41 0.24 -2.25 0.47
N LYS A 42 -0.89 -2.88 0.79
CA LYS A 42 -0.97 -4.31 1.12
C LYS A 42 -0.95 -5.14 -0.15
N ALA A 43 -0.20 -6.22 -0.13
CA ALA A 43 -0.07 -7.15 -1.25
C ALA A 43 -0.03 -8.59 -0.74
N ILE A 44 -0.48 -9.51 -1.60
CA ILE A 44 -0.45 -10.94 -1.34
C ILE A 44 0.48 -11.55 -2.39
N ASP A 45 1.48 -12.30 -1.94
CA ASP A 45 2.32 -13.08 -2.83
C ASP A 45 1.68 -14.43 -3.12
N LEU A 46 0.92 -14.50 -4.22
CA LEU A 46 0.20 -15.70 -4.63
C LEU A 46 1.11 -16.90 -4.95
N ARG A 47 2.45 -16.74 -4.97
CA ARG A 47 3.38 -17.87 -5.08
C ARG A 47 3.48 -18.67 -3.78
N HIS A 48 3.10 -18.08 -2.65
CA HIS A 48 3.16 -18.66 -1.31
C HIS A 48 1.78 -19.11 -0.80
N THR A 49 0.74 -19.05 -1.64
CA THR A 49 -0.61 -19.48 -1.23
C THR A 49 -0.78 -20.98 -1.40
N GLU A 50 -1.30 -21.65 -0.37
CA GLU A 50 -1.69 -23.07 -0.43
C GLU A 50 -3.15 -23.28 -0.85
N SER A 51 -3.94 -22.20 -0.91
CA SER A 51 -5.38 -22.25 -1.18
C SER A 51 -5.88 -21.05 -1.99
N GLU A 52 -7.17 -21.09 -2.36
CA GLU A 52 -7.82 -20.00 -3.08
C GLU A 52 -7.91 -18.74 -2.19
N VAL A 53 -7.42 -17.62 -2.70
CA VAL A 53 -7.42 -16.34 -2.00
C VAL A 53 -8.71 -15.58 -2.30
N LEU A 54 -9.57 -15.44 -1.29
CA LEU A 54 -10.79 -14.65 -1.40
C LEU A 54 -10.49 -13.17 -1.12
N LEU A 55 -10.07 -12.44 -2.16
CA LEU A 55 -9.59 -11.05 -2.08
C LEU A 55 -10.51 -10.10 -1.29
N GLN A 56 -11.83 -10.31 -1.29
CA GLN A 56 -12.77 -9.51 -0.51
C GLN A 56 -12.57 -9.66 1.00
N LEU A 57 -12.22 -10.86 1.47
CA LEU A 57 -11.99 -11.16 2.88
C LEU A 57 -10.60 -10.73 3.35
N GLU A 58 -9.62 -10.71 2.43
CA GLU A 58 -8.23 -10.36 2.74
C GLU A 58 -8.09 -8.98 3.38
N ARG A 59 -8.99 -8.04 3.07
CA ARG A 59 -9.00 -6.73 3.74
C ARG A 59 -9.19 -6.84 5.25
N VAL A 60 -10.07 -7.75 5.69
CA VAL A 60 -10.39 -7.98 7.12
C VAL A 60 -9.29 -8.82 7.76
N MET A 61 -8.80 -9.84 7.07
CA MET A 61 -7.74 -10.71 7.57
C MET A 61 -6.42 -9.96 7.79
N THR A 62 -6.16 -8.93 6.99
CA THR A 62 -4.93 -8.13 7.05
C THR A 62 -5.08 -6.83 7.86
N LEU A 63 -6.05 -6.73 8.77
CA LEU A 63 -6.22 -5.55 9.62
C LEU A 63 -4.99 -5.30 10.52
N ASP A 64 -4.33 -6.36 10.98
CA ASP A 64 -3.14 -6.19 11.83
C ASP A 64 -1.97 -5.55 11.06
N LEU A 65 -1.85 -5.78 9.75
CA LEU A 65 -0.85 -5.09 8.92
C LEU A 65 -1.12 -3.58 8.85
N ASP A 66 -2.39 -3.16 8.82
CA ASP A 66 -2.73 -1.74 8.84
C ASP A 66 -2.34 -1.11 10.19
N ARG A 67 -2.62 -1.81 11.31
CA ARG A 67 -2.23 -1.38 12.66
C ARG A 67 -0.71 -1.20 12.75
N GLN A 68 0.05 -2.23 12.36
CA GLN A 68 1.52 -2.19 12.38
C GLN A 68 2.09 -1.07 11.49
N GLY A 69 1.51 -0.87 10.30
CA GLY A 69 1.90 0.21 9.40
C GLY A 69 1.68 1.59 10.01
N GLN A 70 0.52 1.79 10.66
CA GLN A 70 0.18 3.04 11.34
C GLN A 70 1.04 3.31 12.57
N GLU A 71 1.34 2.28 13.37
CA GLU A 71 2.26 2.38 14.52
C GLU A 71 3.68 2.81 14.08
N LYS A 72 4.10 2.40 12.88
CA LYS A 72 5.36 2.82 12.26
C LYS A 72 5.28 4.20 11.57
N GLY A 73 4.13 4.87 11.62
CA GLY A 73 3.93 6.22 11.06
C GLY A 73 3.53 6.26 9.58
N TYR A 74 3.22 5.12 8.96
CA TYR A 74 2.73 5.08 7.58
C TYR A 74 1.20 5.16 7.52
N GLN A 75 0.68 5.70 6.43
CA GLN A 75 -0.74 5.82 6.17
C GLN A 75 -1.18 4.91 5.01
N PRO A 76 -2.41 4.38 5.02
CA PRO A 76 -2.91 3.62 3.89
C PRO A 76 -3.00 4.51 2.67
N GLY A 77 -2.65 3.99 1.49
CA GLY A 77 -2.62 4.79 0.27
C GLY A 77 -3.92 5.52 -0.12
N TYR A 78 -5.08 4.99 0.26
CA TYR A 78 -6.37 5.65 0.00
C TYR A 78 -6.51 6.98 0.76
N SER A 79 -5.77 7.19 1.86
CA SER A 79 -5.75 8.45 2.60
C SER A 79 -5.29 9.64 1.73
N ARG A 80 -4.38 9.40 0.77
CA ARG A 80 -3.90 10.43 -0.17
C ARG A 80 -4.83 10.68 -1.35
N ILE A 81 -5.74 9.76 -1.66
CA ILE A 81 -6.74 9.96 -2.72
C ILE A 81 -7.81 10.94 -2.22
N SER A 82 -8.11 10.93 -0.93
CA SER A 82 -9.07 11.85 -0.29
C SER A 82 -8.61 13.31 -0.23
N SER A 83 -7.31 13.61 -0.38
CA SER A 83 -6.79 14.98 -0.36
C SER A 83 -6.73 15.65 -1.73
N ARG A 84 -7.10 14.95 -2.81
CA ARG A 84 -7.26 15.51 -4.16
C ARG A 84 -8.73 15.76 -4.52
N VAL A 85 -9.56 16.20 -3.56
CA VAL A 85 -10.88 16.75 -3.90
C VAL A 85 -10.64 18.00 -4.76
N ILE A 86 -11.17 17.93 -5.98
CA ILE A 86 -11.23 18.89 -7.08
C ILE A 86 -11.01 20.36 -6.64
N PRO A 87 -10.09 21.13 -7.25
CA PRO A 87 -10.03 22.57 -7.02
C PRO A 87 -11.37 23.16 -7.47
N GLN A 88 -12.11 23.79 -6.55
CA GLN A 88 -13.23 24.64 -6.95
C GLN A 88 -12.64 25.73 -7.83
N SER A 89 -13.03 25.73 -9.11
CA SER A 89 -12.80 26.87 -9.99
C SER A 89 -13.58 28.04 -9.42
N GLU A 90 -12.91 28.91 -8.66
CA GLU A 90 -13.33 30.30 -8.55
C GLU A 90 -13.17 30.94 -9.94
N GLY A 91 -14.23 31.54 -10.46
CA GLY A 91 -14.08 32.53 -11.54
C GLY A 91 -15.20 32.59 -12.56
N SER A 92 -16.24 33.36 -12.24
CA SER A 92 -16.80 34.52 -12.98
C SER A 92 -18.31 34.59 -12.88
#